data_AF-A0A7S2BTB4-F1
#
_entry.id   AF-A0A7S2BTB4-F1
#
_cell.length_a   1.000
_cell.length_b   1.000
_cell.length_c   1.000
_cell.angle_alpha   90.00
_cell.angle_beta   90.00
_cell.angle_gamma   90.00
#
_symmetry.space_group_name_H-M   'P 1'
#
loop_
_entity.id
_entity.type
_entity.pdbx_description
1 polymer ?
#
loop_
_entity_poly.entity_id
_entity_poly.type
_entity_poly.pdbx_seq_one_letter_code
_entity_poly.pdbx_strand_id
1 'polypeptide(L)'
;VKPQNVVLARGLRAKLTDFGMSRLATTSDGTMSFHPSVPPGSPHYVAPEVLRKVYTTQADMWSTGVIAYMLLTGSPPFAAEHDSAVLEEIRMGRVHYGSRFRRLSIPAQSFLRRLLHPNPAERLTAAKALEHKWIQENCPKRGAVVDAAMLPTLRSFAGSKGFQRAALCVMAWLLSPEEQADLQEQFLQ
;
A
#
# COMPACT_ATOMS: atom_id res chain seq x y z
N VAL A 1 -1.24 1.62 -7.50
CA VAL A 1 -2.41 1.01 -6.77
C VAL A 1 -3.75 1.71 -7.11
N LYS A 2 -4.91 1.04 -7.07
CA LYS A 2 -6.25 1.66 -7.21
C LYS A 2 -7.31 0.94 -6.33
N PRO A 3 -8.45 1.57 -5.95
CA PRO A 3 -9.46 0.97 -5.08
C PRO A 3 -10.03 -0.36 -5.60
N GLN A 4 -10.19 -0.51 -6.92
CA GLN A 4 -10.69 -1.75 -7.53
C GLN A 4 -9.75 -2.95 -7.29
N ASN A 5 -8.48 -2.68 -6.96
CA ASN A 5 -7.45 -3.68 -6.66
C ASN A 5 -7.27 -3.86 -5.14
N VAL A 6 -8.19 -3.33 -4.33
CA VAL A 6 -8.24 -3.51 -2.88
C VAL A 6 -9.56 -4.18 -2.52
N VAL A 7 -9.53 -5.47 -2.19
CA VAL A 7 -10.72 -6.21 -1.76
C VAL A 7 -10.79 -6.31 -0.25
N LEU A 8 -12.00 -6.33 0.30
CA LEU A 8 -12.23 -6.55 1.73
C LEU A 8 -12.53 -8.03 1.97
N ALA A 9 -11.65 -8.70 2.70
CA ALA A 9 -11.89 -10.04 3.23
C ALA A 9 -12.70 -9.97 4.53
N ARG A 10 -13.05 -11.14 5.09
CA ARG A 10 -13.67 -11.27 6.41
C ARG A 10 -12.92 -10.46 7.47
N GLY A 11 -13.66 -9.86 8.41
CA GLY A 11 -13.11 -8.98 9.44
C GLY A 11 -12.63 -7.62 8.93
N LEU A 12 -13.15 -7.15 7.78
CA LEU A 12 -12.76 -5.87 7.14
C LEU A 12 -11.26 -5.78 6.83
N ARG A 13 -10.62 -6.93 6.58
CA ARG A 13 -9.20 -7.00 6.24
C ARG A 13 -8.99 -6.67 4.77
N ALA A 14 -8.32 -5.57 4.48
CA ALA A 14 -7.97 -5.20 3.11
C ALA A 14 -6.90 -6.15 2.54
N LYS A 15 -7.11 -6.62 1.30
CA LYS A 15 -6.16 -7.43 0.53
C LYS A 15 -5.94 -6.77 -0.83
N LEU A 16 -4.67 -6.68 -1.23
CA LEU A 16 -4.32 -6.26 -2.58
C LEU A 16 -4.53 -7.41 -3.56
N THR A 17 -5.11 -7.10 -4.71
CA THR A 17 -5.38 -8.05 -5.79
C THR A 17 -4.85 -7.48 -7.11
N ASP A 18 -4.84 -8.33 -8.15
CA ASP A 18 -4.46 -7.93 -9.51
C ASP A 18 -3.05 -7.34 -9.61
N PHE A 19 -2.08 -8.25 -9.66
CA PHE A 19 -0.66 -7.96 -9.86
C PHE A 19 -0.24 -8.01 -11.34
N GLY A 20 -1.19 -7.97 -12.29
CA GLY A 20 -0.91 -8.10 -13.72
C GLY A 20 -0.03 -6.97 -14.29
N MET A 21 -0.01 -5.82 -13.62
CA MET A 21 0.82 -4.66 -13.95
C MET A 21 2.02 -4.49 -13.00
N SER A 22 2.19 -5.39 -12.03
CA SER A 22 3.29 -5.32 -11.06
C SER A 22 4.61 -5.71 -11.71
N ARG A 23 5.70 -5.06 -11.26
CA ARG A 23 7.05 -5.34 -11.73
C ARG A 23 7.99 -5.50 -10.55
N LEU A 24 8.98 -6.38 -10.71
CA LEU A 24 10.07 -6.48 -9.75
C LEU A 24 10.95 -5.23 -9.87
N ALA A 25 11.24 -4.58 -8.75
CA ALA A 25 12.25 -3.54 -8.68
C ALA A 25 13.62 -4.23 -8.75
N THR A 26 14.11 -4.48 -9.96
CA THR A 26 15.35 -5.24 -10.21
C THR A 26 16.60 -4.36 -10.31
N THR A 27 16.45 -3.04 -10.41
CA THR A 27 17.58 -2.11 -10.47
C THR A 27 18.01 -1.65 -9.08
N SER A 28 19.30 -1.34 -8.92
CA SER A 28 19.87 -0.86 -7.66
C SER A 28 19.31 0.48 -7.20
N ASP A 29 18.80 1.29 -8.13
CA ASP A 29 18.16 2.58 -7.87
C ASP A 29 16.63 2.49 -7.74
N GLY A 30 16.06 1.30 -7.95
CA GLY A 30 14.62 1.05 -7.89
C GLY A 30 13.79 1.74 -8.99
N THR A 31 14.41 2.22 -10.07
CA THR A 31 13.73 2.87 -11.20
C THR A 31 13.11 1.88 -12.19
N MET A 32 11.94 2.25 -12.73
CA MET A 32 11.19 1.48 -13.70
C MET A 32 10.82 2.35 -14.91
N SER A 33 10.84 1.76 -16.11
CA SER A 33 10.44 2.42 -17.36
C SER A 33 9.14 1.84 -17.94
N PHE A 34 8.20 2.69 -18.34
CA PHE A 34 6.99 2.24 -19.04
C PHE A 34 7.29 1.87 -20.49
N HIS A 35 6.65 0.81 -21.00
CA HIS A 35 6.61 0.57 -22.44
C HIS A 35 5.68 1.63 -23.08
N PRO A 36 6.08 2.31 -24.18
CA PRO A 36 5.34 3.44 -24.74
C PRO A 36 3.88 3.19 -25.11
N SER A 37 3.51 1.92 -25.34
CA SER A 37 2.18 1.50 -25.79
C SER A 37 1.22 1.11 -24.66
N VAL A 38 1.64 1.16 -23.40
CA VAL A 38 0.77 0.83 -22.26
C VAL A 38 0.30 2.14 -21.64
N PRO A 39 -0.98 2.54 -21.82
CA PRO A 39 -1.50 3.70 -21.14
C PRO A 39 -1.32 3.52 -19.63
N PRO A 40 -1.07 4.61 -18.88
CA PRO A 40 -1.22 4.58 -17.44
C PRO A 40 -2.59 3.96 -17.11
N GLY A 41 -2.71 3.23 -16.01
CA GLY A 41 -4.02 2.78 -15.53
C GLY A 41 -4.97 3.97 -15.26
N SER A 42 -6.04 3.77 -14.49
CA SER A 42 -7.00 4.84 -14.17
C SER A 42 -6.29 6.16 -13.76
N PRO A 43 -6.46 7.26 -14.52
CA PRO A 43 -5.56 8.42 -14.49
C PRO A 43 -5.52 9.09 -13.11
N HIS A 44 -6.62 9.02 -12.35
CA HIS A 44 -6.75 9.65 -11.04
C HIS A 44 -5.76 9.16 -9.97
N TYR A 45 -5.15 7.98 -10.15
CA TYR A 45 -4.25 7.36 -9.15
C TYR A 45 -2.78 7.39 -9.55
N VAL A 46 -2.50 7.87 -10.76
CA VAL A 46 -1.17 7.88 -11.35
C VAL A 46 -0.32 8.96 -10.69
N ALA A 47 0.92 8.62 -10.36
CA ALA A 47 1.87 9.56 -9.77
C ALA A 47 2.46 10.50 -10.85
N PRO A 48 2.84 11.75 -10.51
CA PRO A 48 3.37 12.71 -11.47
C PRO A 48 4.61 12.21 -12.22
N GLU A 49 5.48 11.45 -11.55
CA GLU A 49 6.68 10.86 -12.14
C GLU A 49 6.40 9.70 -13.11
N VAL A 50 5.28 9.00 -12.95
CA VAL A 50 4.88 7.93 -13.89
C VAL A 50 4.61 8.51 -15.28
N LEU A 51 4.06 9.72 -15.36
CA LEU A 51 3.86 10.44 -16.61
C LEU A 51 5.19 10.81 -17.30
N ARG A 52 6.28 10.90 -16.53
CA ARG A 52 7.65 11.12 -17.04
C ARG A 52 8.36 9.82 -17.42
N LYS A 53 7.67 8.67 -17.33
CA LYS A 53 8.14 7.32 -17.72
C LYS A 53 9.33 6.78 -16.93
N VAL A 54 9.80 7.47 -15.89
CA VAL A 54 10.80 6.98 -14.94
C VAL A 54 10.22 7.15 -13.54
N TYR A 55 9.96 6.03 -12.87
CA TYR A 55 9.30 6.03 -11.56
C TYR A 55 9.89 4.95 -10.67
N THR A 56 9.65 5.08 -9.36
CA THR A 56 10.09 4.11 -8.35
C THR A 56 8.87 3.55 -7.61
N THR A 57 9.09 2.71 -6.60
CA THR A 57 8.03 2.24 -5.68
C THR A 57 7.26 3.37 -4.99
N GLN A 58 7.80 4.60 -4.99
CA GLN A 58 7.11 5.79 -4.48
C GLN A 58 5.82 6.10 -5.26
N ALA A 59 5.68 5.64 -6.51
CA ALA A 59 4.45 5.79 -7.28
C ALA A 59 3.25 5.12 -6.57
N ASP A 60 3.47 3.97 -5.93
CA ASP A 60 2.43 3.29 -5.16
C ASP A 60 2.05 4.05 -3.89
N MET A 61 2.99 4.79 -3.29
CA MET A 61 2.72 5.66 -2.14
C MET A 61 1.83 6.84 -2.53
N TRP A 62 2.00 7.40 -3.73
CA TRP A 62 1.09 8.41 -4.26
C TRP A 62 -0.31 7.85 -4.47
N SER A 63 -0.42 6.71 -5.16
CA SER A 63 -1.70 6.03 -5.34
C SER A 63 -2.40 5.74 -4.00
N THR A 64 -1.64 5.31 -3.00
CA THR A 64 -2.13 5.09 -1.62
C THR A 64 -2.61 6.39 -0.99
N GLY A 65 -1.89 7.50 -1.18
CA GLY A 65 -2.31 8.84 -0.75
C GLY A 65 -3.63 9.28 -1.39
N VAL A 66 -3.82 9.01 -2.69
CA VAL A 66 -5.07 9.33 -3.40
C VAL A 66 -6.24 8.54 -2.81
N ILE A 67 -6.06 7.24 -2.58
CA ILE A 67 -7.08 6.37 -1.95
C ILE A 67 -7.39 6.86 -0.54
N ALA A 68 -6.37 7.12 0.29
CA ALA A 68 -6.56 7.62 1.64
C ALA A 68 -7.28 8.98 1.67
N TYR A 69 -6.95 9.89 0.76
CA TYR A 69 -7.63 11.18 0.63
C TYR A 69 -9.12 10.98 0.32
N MET A 70 -9.45 10.10 -0.62
CA MET A 70 -10.84 9.80 -0.96
C MET A 70 -11.59 9.13 0.19
N LEU A 71 -10.97 8.22 0.93
CA LEU A 71 -11.59 7.60 2.10
C LEU A 71 -11.90 8.63 3.21
N LEU A 72 -11.01 9.60 3.43
CA LEU A 72 -11.17 10.59 4.50
C LEU A 72 -12.08 11.76 4.12
N THR A 73 -12.16 12.11 2.83
CA THR A 73 -12.92 13.29 2.38
C THR A 73 -14.16 12.96 1.55
N GLY A 74 -14.29 11.72 1.06
CA GLY A 74 -15.34 11.32 0.13
C GLY A 74 -15.27 12.03 -1.22
N SER A 75 -14.13 12.60 -1.59
CA SER A 75 -13.92 13.35 -2.85
C SER A 75 -12.51 13.11 -3.39
N PRO A 76 -12.30 13.10 -4.72
CA PRO A 76 -10.97 12.93 -5.28
C PRO A 76 -10.08 14.16 -5.05
N PRO A 77 -8.76 13.98 -4.88
CA PRO A 77 -7.81 15.10 -4.73
C PRO A 77 -7.57 15.89 -6.02
N PHE A 78 -7.93 15.31 -7.18
CA PHE A 78 -7.85 15.91 -8.50
C PHE A 78 -9.21 15.77 -9.17
N ALA A 79 -9.84 16.88 -9.51
CA ALA A 79 -11.14 16.92 -10.20
C ALA A 79 -11.09 18.00 -11.28
N ALA A 80 -11.40 17.60 -12.51
CA ALA A 80 -11.51 18.49 -13.66
C ALA A 80 -12.56 17.92 -14.64
N GLU A 81 -12.98 18.72 -15.61
CA GLU A 81 -14.04 18.35 -16.57
C GLU A 81 -13.64 17.20 -17.50
N HIS A 82 -12.35 17.05 -17.79
CA HIS A 82 -11.80 16.05 -18.70
C HIS A 82 -10.58 15.36 -18.10
N ASP A 83 -10.36 14.09 -18.45
CA ASP A 83 -9.21 13.30 -17.99
C ASP A 83 -7.87 13.98 -18.34
N SER A 84 -7.79 14.66 -19.48
CA SER A 84 -6.60 15.44 -19.87
C SER A 84 -6.28 16.57 -18.88
N ALA A 85 -7.29 17.25 -18.37
CA ALA A 85 -7.13 18.30 -17.37
C ALA A 85 -6.75 17.72 -15.99
N VAL A 86 -7.32 16.55 -15.64
CA VAL A 86 -6.91 15.82 -14.43
C VAL A 86 -5.43 15.43 -14.51
N LEU A 87 -5.00 14.89 -15.65
CA LEU A 87 -3.61 14.51 -15.87
C LEU A 87 -2.66 15.71 -15.79
N GLU A 88 -3.07 16.90 -16.23
CA GLU A 88 -2.26 18.11 -16.09
C GLU A 88 -2.16 18.57 -14.63
N GLU A 89 -3.23 18.53 -13.84
CA GLU A 89 -3.16 18.81 -12.39
C GLU A 89 -2.21 17.83 -11.68
N ILE A 90 -2.28 16.55 -12.04
CA ILE A 90 -1.36 15.52 -11.54
C ILE A 90 0.07 15.83 -11.97
N ARG A 91 0.31 16.17 -13.25
CA ARG A 91 1.64 16.50 -13.78
C ARG A 91 2.27 17.68 -13.05
N MET A 92 1.45 18.68 -12.71
CA MET A 92 1.84 19.85 -11.92
C MET A 92 1.92 19.58 -10.41
N GLY A 93 1.43 18.42 -9.93
CA GLY A 93 1.41 18.08 -8.51
C GLY A 93 0.43 18.92 -7.68
N ARG A 94 -0.61 19.48 -8.32
CA ARG A 94 -1.57 20.40 -7.68
C ARG A 94 -2.71 19.63 -7.03
N VAL A 95 -2.55 19.30 -5.76
CA VAL A 95 -3.58 18.63 -4.96
C VAL A 95 -4.61 19.65 -4.46
N HIS A 96 -5.90 19.38 -4.64
CA HIS A 96 -6.96 20.23 -4.15
C HIS A 96 -7.28 19.95 -2.66
N TYR A 97 -6.85 20.82 -1.75
CA TYR A 97 -7.13 20.72 -0.31
C TYR A 97 -8.38 21.54 0.10
N GLY A 98 -9.55 21.03 -0.27
CA GLY A 98 -10.85 21.66 -0.04
C GLY A 98 -11.34 21.66 1.42
N SER A 99 -12.57 22.11 1.64
CA SER A 99 -13.15 22.29 2.98
C SER A 99 -13.23 20.98 3.79
N ARG A 100 -13.56 19.85 3.15
CA ARG A 100 -13.60 18.53 3.80
C ARG A 100 -12.24 18.10 4.34
N PHE A 101 -11.18 18.31 3.55
CA PHE A 101 -9.81 18.05 3.99
C PHE A 101 -9.41 18.92 5.19
N ARG A 102 -9.78 20.21 5.18
CA ARG A 102 -9.46 21.14 6.28
C ARG A 102 -10.16 20.79 7.59
N ARG A 103 -11.25 20.01 7.55
CA ARG A 103 -11.95 19.50 8.74
C ARG A 103 -11.29 18.25 9.35
N LEU A 104 -10.33 17.63 8.66
CA LEU A 104 -9.59 16.50 9.21
C LEU A 104 -8.68 16.96 10.36
N SER A 105 -8.30 16.02 11.24
CA SER A 105 -7.31 16.31 12.29
C SER A 105 -5.96 16.73 11.69
N ILE A 106 -5.19 17.55 12.42
CA ILE A 106 -3.87 18.00 11.97
C ILE A 106 -2.93 16.84 11.60
N PRO A 107 -2.87 15.72 12.38
CA PRO A 107 -2.10 14.55 11.98
C PRO A 107 -2.56 13.92 10.67
N ALA A 108 -3.87 13.83 10.41
CA ALA A 108 -4.42 13.27 9.17
C ALA A 108 -4.08 14.15 7.95
N GLN A 109 -4.22 15.47 8.10
CA GLN A 109 -3.83 16.42 7.06
C GLN A 109 -2.33 16.32 6.74
N SER A 110 -1.48 16.22 7.77
CA SER A 110 -0.04 16.04 7.62
C SER A 110 0.29 14.74 6.88
N PHE A 111 -0.35 13.64 7.26
CA PHE A 111 -0.18 12.33 6.64
C PHE A 111 -0.48 12.37 5.13
N LEU A 112 -1.64 12.91 4.77
CA LEU A 112 -2.07 13.05 3.37
C LEU A 112 -1.13 13.95 2.56
N ARG A 113 -0.71 15.10 3.10
CA ARG A 113 0.25 16.00 2.41
C ARG A 113 1.58 15.31 2.11
N ARG A 114 2.07 14.47 3.03
CA ARG A 114 3.34 13.76 2.87
C ARG A 114 3.23 12.55 1.93
N LEU A 115 2.07 11.91 1.83
CA LEU A 115 1.82 10.87 0.82
C LEU A 115 1.60 11.45 -0.58
N LEU A 116 0.94 12.61 -0.67
CA LEU A 116 0.66 13.32 -1.92
C LEU A 116 1.72 14.38 -2.24
N HIS A 117 2.97 14.16 -1.80
CA HIS A 117 4.08 15.06 -2.14
C HIS A 117 4.50 14.86 -3.60
N PRO A 118 4.57 15.92 -4.43
CA PRO A 118 4.90 15.80 -5.85
C PRO A 118 6.33 15.27 -6.08
N ASN A 119 7.28 15.69 -5.25
CA ASN A 119 8.65 15.15 -5.28
C ASN A 119 8.66 13.75 -4.64
N PRO A 120 8.96 12.67 -5.40
CA PRO A 120 9.00 11.31 -4.86
C PRO A 120 10.06 11.10 -3.78
N ALA A 121 11.15 11.89 -3.76
CA ALA A 121 12.20 11.78 -2.75
C ALA A 121 11.75 12.28 -1.37
N GLU A 122 10.82 13.23 -1.34
CA GLU A 122 10.24 13.80 -0.11
C GLU A 122 8.95 13.08 0.31
N ARG A 123 8.38 12.28 -0.59
CA ARG A 123 7.17 11.50 -0.34
C ARG A 123 7.44 10.42 0.71
N LEU A 124 6.46 10.19 1.58
CA LEU A 124 6.52 9.12 2.58
C LEU A 124 6.74 7.75 1.91
N THR A 125 7.70 6.99 2.41
CA THR A 125 7.83 5.56 2.11
C THR A 125 6.80 4.76 2.90
N ALA A 126 6.50 3.53 2.49
CA ALA A 126 5.56 2.64 3.19
C ALA A 126 5.93 2.45 4.67
N ALA A 127 7.21 2.17 4.97
CA ALA A 127 7.70 2.01 6.33
C ALA A 127 7.48 3.26 7.19
N LYS A 128 7.90 4.44 6.68
CA LYS A 128 7.71 5.72 7.39
C LYS A 128 6.23 6.11 7.51
N ALA A 129 5.38 5.67 6.59
CA ALA A 129 3.95 5.91 6.64
C ALA A 129 3.29 5.12 7.77
N LEU A 130 3.69 3.87 8.01
CA LEU A 130 3.21 3.05 9.13
C LEU A 130 3.60 3.63 10.49
N GLU A 131 4.76 4.27 10.58
CA GLU A 131 5.24 4.96 11.79
C GLU A 131 4.62 6.35 11.98
N HIS A 132 3.85 6.85 11.01
CA HIS A 132 3.29 8.18 11.09
C HIS A 132 2.33 8.32 12.27
N LYS A 133 2.42 9.45 12.99
CA LYS A 133 1.58 9.75 14.17
C LYS A 133 0.10 9.44 13.96
N TRP A 134 -0.47 9.87 12.82
CA TRP A 134 -1.87 9.59 12.50
C TRP A 134 -2.20 8.10 12.42
N ILE A 135 -1.32 7.27 11.84
CA ILE A 135 -1.51 5.82 11.78
C ILE A 135 -1.35 5.23 13.19
N GLN A 136 -0.31 5.61 13.93
CA GLN A 136 -0.06 5.10 15.28
C GLN A 136 -1.19 5.42 16.28
N GLU A 137 -1.88 6.54 16.10
CA GLU A 137 -3.01 6.95 16.96
C GLU A 137 -4.33 6.26 16.59
N ASN A 138 -4.51 5.87 15.33
CA ASN A 138 -5.79 5.35 14.82
C ASN A 138 -5.75 3.86 14.46
N CYS A 139 -4.56 3.27 14.38
CA CYS A 139 -4.40 1.83 14.26
C CYS A 139 -4.45 1.23 15.66
N PRO A 140 -5.29 0.21 15.92
CA PRO A 140 -5.24 -0.53 17.17
C PRO A 140 -3.81 -0.99 17.42
N LYS A 141 -3.24 -0.66 18.58
CA LYS A 141 -1.96 -1.24 19.02
C LYS A 141 -2.21 -2.71 19.23
N ARG A 142 -1.94 -3.50 18.19
CA ARG A 142 -1.94 -4.94 18.32
C ARG A 142 -0.67 -5.29 19.10
N GLY A 143 -0.89 -5.79 20.31
CA GLY A 143 0.19 -6.24 21.17
C GLY A 143 0.54 -7.65 20.75
N ALA A 144 1.59 -7.81 19.95
CA ALA A 144 2.13 -9.11 19.63
C ALA A 144 2.65 -9.77 20.91
N VAL A 145 1.88 -10.68 21.49
CA VAL A 145 2.43 -11.72 22.36
C VAL A 145 2.75 -12.87 21.42
N VAL A 146 3.92 -12.83 20.78
CA VAL A 146 4.48 -14.04 20.17
C VAL A 146 4.69 -15.00 21.32
N ASP A 147 3.90 -16.07 21.38
CA ASP A 147 4.05 -17.08 22.41
C ASP A 147 5.48 -17.63 22.34
N ALA A 148 6.24 -17.44 23.43
CA ALA A 148 7.62 -17.91 23.52
C ALA A 148 7.70 -19.44 23.31
N ALA A 149 6.62 -20.18 23.56
CA ALA A 149 6.50 -21.60 23.27
C ALA A 149 6.54 -21.94 21.77
N MET A 150 6.36 -20.97 20.86
CA MET A 150 6.52 -21.17 19.42
C MET A 150 7.98 -21.14 18.95
N LEU A 151 8.89 -20.53 19.71
CA LEU A 151 10.30 -20.38 19.31
C LEU A 151 11.03 -21.72 19.10
N PRO A 152 10.86 -22.76 19.94
CA PRO A 152 11.42 -24.08 19.69
C PRO A 152 10.94 -24.69 18.38
N THR A 153 9.65 -24.54 18.05
CA THR A 153 9.03 -25.07 16.82
C THR A 153 9.59 -24.37 15.58
N LEU A 154 9.77 -23.04 15.62
CA LEU A 154 10.41 -22.29 14.53
C LEU A 154 11.87 -22.71 14.32
N ARG A 155 12.63 -22.94 15.39
CA ARG A 155 14.01 -23.45 15.31
C ARG A 155 14.06 -24.85 14.73
N SER A 156 13.15 -25.73 15.12
CA SER A 156 13.02 -27.08 14.58
C SER A 156 12.70 -27.08 13.08
N PHE A 157 11.79 -26.19 12.64
CA PHE A 157 11.49 -26.01 11.22
C PHE A 157 12.70 -25.53 10.42
N ALA A 158 13.45 -24.54 10.95
CA ALA A 158 14.65 -24.03 10.30
C ALA A 158 15.73 -25.12 10.11
N GLY A 159 15.89 -26.01 11.09
CA GLY A 159 16.81 -27.15 11.04
C GLY A 159 16.32 -28.35 10.23
N SER A 160 15.07 -28.36 9.76
CA SER A 160 14.48 -29.48 9.04
C SER A 160 15.04 -29.63 7.62
N LYS A 161 15.07 -30.88 7.11
CA LYS A 161 15.53 -31.18 5.74
C LYS A 161 14.59 -30.59 4.70
N GLY A 162 15.09 -30.36 3.49
CA GLY A 162 14.34 -29.72 2.39
C GLY A 162 12.97 -30.37 2.12
N PHE A 163 12.89 -31.71 2.13
CA PHE A 163 11.64 -32.44 1.95
C PHE A 163 10.64 -32.21 3.10
N GLN A 164 11.11 -32.25 4.36
CA GLN A 164 10.26 -32.01 5.53
C GLN A 164 9.70 -30.59 5.52
N ARG A 165 10.53 -29.60 5.16
CA ARG A 165 10.07 -28.22 5.00
C ARG A 165 9.01 -28.10 3.90
N ALA A 166 9.23 -28.74 2.75
CA ALA A 166 8.26 -28.74 1.66
C ALA A 166 6.92 -29.38 2.09
N ALA A 167 6.96 -30.53 2.76
CA ALA A 167 5.76 -31.18 3.29
C ALA A 167 5.02 -30.31 4.31
N LEU A 168 5.74 -29.68 5.24
CA LEU A 168 5.17 -28.77 6.24
C LEU A 168 4.54 -27.53 5.57
N CYS A 169 5.17 -26.96 4.54
CA CYS A 169 4.59 -25.87 3.76
C CYS A 169 3.30 -26.30 3.06
N VAL A 170 3.27 -27.48 2.44
CA VAL A 170 2.04 -28.01 1.80
C VAL A 170 0.93 -28.21 2.83
N MET A 171 1.24 -28.80 3.99
CA MET A 171 0.26 -28.96 5.07
C MET A 171 -0.27 -27.62 5.55
N ALA A 172 0.57 -26.59 5.69
CA ALA A 172 0.14 -25.24 6.03
C ALA A 172 -0.80 -24.63 4.98
N TRP A 173 -0.57 -24.90 3.69
CA TRP A 173 -1.45 -24.46 2.60
C TRP A 173 -2.78 -25.21 2.55
N LEU A 174 -2.83 -26.43 3.06
CA LEU A 174 -4.03 -27.27 3.16
C LEU A 174 -4.88 -26.98 4.40
N LEU A 175 -4.40 -26.13 5.32
CA LEU A 175 -5.18 -25.67 6.46
C LEU A 175 -6.50 -25.05 6.00
N SER A 176 -7.54 -25.24 6.81
CA SER A 176 -8.83 -24.61 6.56
C SER A 176 -8.70 -23.07 6.57
N PRO A 177 -9.60 -22.34 5.89
CA PRO A 177 -9.60 -20.88 5.94
C PRO A 177 -9.71 -20.30 7.35
N GLU A 178 -10.32 -21.03 8.29
CA GLU A 178 -10.44 -20.65 9.70
C GLU A 178 -9.08 -20.76 10.42
N GLU A 179 -8.41 -21.90 10.30
CA GLU A 179 -7.07 -22.10 10.89
C GLU A 179 -6.03 -21.14 10.30
N GLN A 180 -6.10 -20.86 8.99
CA GLN A 180 -5.25 -19.85 8.36
C GLN A 180 -5.55 -18.43 8.86
N ALA A 181 -6.82 -18.11 9.16
CA ALA A 181 -7.19 -16.82 9.69
C ALA A 181 -6.66 -16.62 11.11
N ASP A 182 -6.78 -17.64 11.97
CA ASP A 182 -6.28 -17.64 13.35
C ASP A 182 -4.76 -17.47 13.39
N LEU A 183 -4.03 -18.23 12.56
CA LEU A 183 -2.58 -18.09 12.42
C LEU A 183 -2.18 -16.69 11.90
N GLN A 184 -2.88 -16.17 10.88
CA GLN A 184 -2.61 -14.82 10.39
C GLN A 184 -2.88 -13.75 11.44
N GLU A 185 -3.88 -13.94 12.30
CA GLU A 185 -4.11 -13.03 13.42
C GLU A 185 -2.95 -13.04 14.40
N GLN A 186 -2.40 -14.20 14.75
CA GLN A 186 -1.23 -14.27 15.63
C GLN A 186 0.02 -13.60 15.05
N PHE A 187 0.20 -13.59 13.72
CA PHE A 187 1.37 -13.01 13.04
C PHE A 187 1.20 -11.53 12.62
N LEU A 188 -0.04 -11.07 12.44
CA LEU A 188 -0.36 -9.68 12.07
C LEU A 188 -0.87 -8.86 13.27
N GLN A 189 -0.95 -9.48 14.46
CA GLN A 189 -1.06 -8.80 15.74
C GLN A 189 0.32 -8.39 16.27
#